data_AF-A0A941V0U2-F1
#
_entry.id   AF-A0A941V0U2-F1
#
_cell.length_a   1.000
_cell.length_b   1.000
_cell.length_c   1.000
_cell.angle_alpha   90.00
_cell.angle_beta   90.00
_cell.angle_gamma   90.00
#
_symmetry.space_group_name_H-M   'P 1'
#
loop_
_entity.id
_entity.type
_entity.pdbx_description
1 polymer ?
#
loop_
_entity_poly.entity_id
_entity_poly.type
_entity_poly.pdbx_seq_one_letter_code
_entity_poly.pdbx_strand_id
1 'polypeptide(L)'
;MSTRPAETLDHGATPWLFAAALATTLPHAAHQPVWLSVLATGVFAWAGWLWWRNERLPGRWPLALLVALASGGVLFEFRTLFGRDAGVAMLVVFMALKLLELRSRRDATVVITLGYFLLLTHYFYSQSIPTGLWLLAAMTLLTATLIRLHGGPASSTAATLRYAGLLTLQAIPFMLVLYLLFPRVAG
;
A
#
# COMPACT_ATOMS: atom_id res chain seq x y z
N MET A 1 9.21 -23.59 24.83
CA MET A 1 8.82 -22.33 24.18
C MET A 1 8.23 -22.68 22.82
N SER A 2 6.90 -22.79 22.73
CA SER A 2 6.21 -23.19 21.50
C SER A 2 6.37 -22.09 20.46
N THR A 3 7.18 -22.32 19.43
CA THR A 3 7.25 -21.46 18.25
C THR A 3 5.89 -21.57 17.55
N ARG A 4 5.03 -20.57 17.73
CA ARG A 4 3.80 -20.43 16.95
C ARG A 4 4.17 -20.63 15.48
N PRO A 5 3.52 -21.55 14.73
CA PRO A 5 3.78 -21.67 13.31
C PRO A 5 3.58 -20.27 12.72
N ALA A 6 4.59 -19.75 12.03
CA ALA A 6 4.49 -18.48 11.34
C ALA A 6 3.20 -18.54 10.53
N GLU A 7 2.18 -17.74 10.89
CA GLU A 7 0.88 -17.80 10.25
C GLU A 7 1.09 -17.59 8.75
N THR A 8 0.98 -18.70 8.02
CA THR A 8 1.25 -18.75 6.60
C THR A 8 0.24 -17.85 5.90
N LEU A 9 0.75 -16.96 5.05
CA LEU A 9 -0.09 -16.09 4.24
C LEU A 9 -0.98 -16.96 3.35
N ASP A 10 -2.28 -16.69 3.34
CA ASP A 10 -3.19 -17.36 2.41
C ASP A 10 -2.89 -16.89 0.98
N HIS A 11 -2.69 -17.83 0.05
CA HIS A 11 -2.49 -17.52 -1.37
C HIS A 11 -3.64 -16.69 -1.93
N GLY A 12 -4.87 -16.89 -1.43
CA GLY A 12 -6.05 -16.12 -1.83
C GLY A 12 -6.04 -14.65 -1.41
N ALA A 13 -5.25 -14.27 -0.40
CA ALA A 13 -5.13 -12.89 0.07
C ALA A 13 -4.05 -12.09 -0.70
N THR A 14 -3.08 -12.78 -1.29
CA THR A 14 -1.99 -12.15 -2.05
C THR A 14 -2.47 -11.25 -3.20
N PRO A 15 -3.39 -11.66 -4.09
CA PRO A 15 -3.83 -10.80 -5.20
C PRO A 15 -4.52 -9.51 -4.70
N TRP A 16 -5.16 -9.55 -3.53
CA TRP A 16 -5.75 -8.36 -2.91
C TRP A 16 -4.70 -7.37 -2.45
N LEU A 17 -3.59 -7.86 -1.88
CA LEU A 17 -2.45 -7.03 -1.50
C LEU A 17 -1.83 -6.35 -2.72
N PHE A 18 -1.65 -7.08 -3.82
CA PHE A 18 -1.16 -6.51 -5.07
C PHE A 18 -2.13 -5.47 -5.64
N ALA A 19 -3.43 -5.77 -5.68
CA ALA A 19 -4.44 -4.84 -6.17
C ALA A 19 -4.49 -3.56 -5.32
N ALA A 20 -4.45 -3.69 -4.00
CA ALA A 20 -4.46 -2.55 -3.08
C ALA A 20 -3.16 -1.73 -3.18
N ALA A 21 -2.00 -2.39 -3.23
CA ALA A 21 -0.72 -1.73 -3.42
C ALA A 21 -0.70 -0.95 -4.75
N LEU A 22 -1.10 -1.57 -5.86
CA LEU A 22 -1.20 -0.89 -7.16
C LEU A 22 -2.17 0.29 -7.12
N ALA A 23 -3.38 0.11 -6.58
CA ALA A 23 -4.38 1.18 -6.50
C ALA A 23 -3.89 2.39 -5.69
N THR A 24 -3.08 2.14 -4.66
CA THR A 24 -2.51 3.19 -3.80
C THR A 24 -1.26 3.85 -4.40
N THR A 25 -0.43 3.14 -5.17
CA THR A 25 0.80 3.70 -5.77
C THR A 25 0.59 4.33 -7.14
N LEU A 26 -0.38 3.86 -7.91
CA LEU A 26 -0.65 4.32 -9.28
C LEU A 26 -0.77 5.85 -9.40
N PRO A 27 -1.52 6.56 -8.55
CA PRO A 27 -1.74 7.99 -8.76
C PRO A 27 -0.51 8.84 -8.37
N HIS A 28 0.47 8.26 -7.67
CA HIS A 28 1.76 8.90 -7.37
C HIS A 28 2.70 8.91 -8.58
N ALA A 29 2.53 7.99 -9.54
CA ALA A 29 3.39 7.92 -10.73
C ALA A 29 3.38 9.21 -11.57
N ALA A 30 2.29 9.99 -11.50
CA ALA A 30 2.15 11.28 -12.18
C ALA A 30 2.88 12.44 -11.48
N HIS A 31 3.26 12.29 -10.21
CA HIS A 31 3.85 13.34 -9.38
C HIS A 31 5.30 13.06 -8.98
N GLN A 32 5.87 11.96 -9.47
CA GLN A 32 7.19 11.47 -9.09
C GLN A 32 8.14 11.45 -10.30
N PRO A 33 9.47 11.54 -10.07
CA PRO A 33 10.47 11.31 -11.10
C PRO A 33 10.23 10.01 -11.87
N VAL A 34 10.40 10.04 -13.19
CA VAL A 34 10.11 8.90 -14.08
C VAL A 34 10.86 7.64 -13.66
N TRP A 35 12.11 7.78 -13.21
CA TRP A 35 12.93 6.64 -12.78
C TRP A 35 12.33 5.89 -11.58
N LEU A 36 11.64 6.59 -10.65
CA LEU A 36 10.97 5.97 -9.50
C LEU A 36 9.77 5.17 -9.95
N SER A 37 8.97 5.71 -10.86
CA SER A 37 7.84 5.01 -11.46
C SER A 37 8.31 3.75 -12.19
N VAL A 38 9.38 3.84 -12.99
CA VAL A 38 9.98 2.68 -13.68
C VAL A 38 10.48 1.63 -12.68
N LEU A 39 11.20 2.05 -11.64
CA LEU A 39 11.69 1.14 -10.60
C LEU A 39 10.53 0.44 -9.88
N ALA A 40 9.54 1.20 -9.42
CA ALA A 40 8.37 0.67 -8.73
C ALA A 40 7.64 -0.33 -9.63
N THR A 41 7.29 0.05 -10.87
CA THR A 41 6.60 -0.84 -11.81
C THR A 41 7.41 -2.10 -12.10
N GLY A 42 8.73 -2.01 -12.26
CA GLY A 42 9.62 -3.15 -12.44
C GLY A 42 9.60 -4.11 -11.23
N VAL A 43 9.64 -3.56 -10.02
CA VAL A 43 9.55 -4.34 -8.78
C VAL A 43 8.17 -4.98 -8.61
N PHE A 44 7.08 -4.26 -8.90
CA PHE A 44 5.72 -4.79 -8.90
C PHE A 44 5.57 -5.95 -9.89
N ALA A 45 6.10 -5.79 -11.11
CA ALA A 45 6.08 -6.83 -12.14
C ALA A 45 6.89 -8.06 -11.71
N TRP A 46 8.07 -7.84 -11.13
CA TRP A 46 8.91 -8.93 -10.61
C TRP A 46 8.22 -9.68 -9.47
N ALA A 47 7.64 -8.96 -8.50
CA ALA A 47 6.90 -9.55 -7.39
C ALA A 47 5.67 -10.33 -7.88
N GLY A 48 4.92 -9.78 -8.84
CA GLY A 48 3.78 -10.45 -9.45
C GLY A 48 4.18 -11.70 -10.24
N TRP A 49 5.32 -11.65 -10.96
CA TRP A 49 5.87 -12.79 -11.69
C TRP A 49 6.32 -13.92 -10.75
N LEU A 50 7.00 -13.60 -9.66
CA LEU A 50 7.39 -14.58 -8.63
C LEU A 50 6.16 -15.22 -7.99
N TRP A 51 5.13 -14.42 -7.69
CA TRP A 51 3.87 -14.92 -7.17
C TRP A 51 3.17 -15.86 -8.16
N TRP A 52 3.06 -15.48 -9.44
CA TRP A 52 2.45 -16.32 -10.47
C TRP A 52 3.16 -17.66 -10.60
N ARG A 53 4.50 -17.65 -10.61
CA ARG A 53 5.30 -18.88 -10.73
C ARG A 53 5.43 -19.68 -9.43
N ASN A 54 4.86 -19.18 -8.34
CA ASN A 54 5.00 -19.75 -7.00
C ASN A 54 6.48 -19.98 -6.61
N GLU A 55 7.35 -19.06 -7.06
CA GLU A 55 8.79 -19.11 -6.88
C GLU A 55 9.19 -18.53 -5.52
N ARG A 56 10.41 -18.87 -5.08
CA ARG A 56 10.91 -18.37 -3.80
C ARG A 56 11.19 -16.86 -3.88
N LEU A 57 10.65 -16.12 -2.92
CA LEU A 57 10.96 -14.69 -2.74
C LEU A 57 12.46 -14.46 -2.55
N PRO A 58 13.01 -13.33 -3.05
CA PRO A 58 14.43 -13.05 -2.98
C PRO A 58 14.96 -13.06 -1.54
N GLY A 59 16.25 -13.39 -1.40
CA GLY A 59 16.93 -13.36 -0.10
C GLY A 59 17.05 -11.93 0.45
N ARG A 60 17.33 -11.81 1.74
CA ARG A 60 17.50 -10.52 2.43
C ARG A 60 18.59 -9.62 1.85
N TRP A 61 19.65 -10.20 1.29
CA TRP A 61 20.79 -9.46 0.75
C TRP A 61 20.49 -8.69 -0.54
N PRO A 62 19.92 -9.31 -1.60
CA PRO A 62 19.53 -8.56 -2.80
C PRO A 62 18.44 -7.52 -2.50
N LEU A 63 17.52 -7.81 -1.58
CA LEU A 63 16.54 -6.83 -1.09
C LEU A 63 17.22 -5.64 -0.40
N ALA A 64 18.15 -5.89 0.53
CA ALA A 64 18.90 -4.83 1.21
C ALA A 64 19.71 -3.97 0.23
N LEU A 65 20.31 -4.59 -0.79
CA LEU A 65 21.00 -3.86 -1.86
C LEU A 65 20.01 -2.98 -2.64
N LEU A 66 18.86 -3.51 -3.00
CA LEU A 66 17.83 -2.76 -3.74
C LEU A 66 17.27 -1.59 -2.92
N VAL A 67 17.05 -1.79 -1.62
CA VAL A 67 16.69 -0.72 -0.67
C VAL A 67 17.78 0.35 -0.63
N ALA A 68 19.04 -0.04 -0.49
CA ALA A 68 20.16 0.90 -0.42
C ALA A 68 20.29 1.72 -1.72
N LEU A 69 20.18 1.07 -2.88
CA LEU A 69 20.23 1.72 -4.19
C LEU A 69 19.05 2.67 -4.39
N ALA A 70 17.83 2.24 -4.09
CA ALA A 70 16.65 3.09 -4.24
C ALA A 70 16.68 4.29 -3.28
N SER A 71 17.10 4.07 -2.02
CA SER A 71 17.28 5.16 -1.04
C SER A 71 18.38 6.13 -1.47
N GLY A 72 19.49 5.62 -2.01
CA GLY A 72 20.56 6.44 -2.58
C GLY A 72 20.08 7.25 -3.79
N GLY A 73 19.26 6.66 -4.65
CA GLY A 73 18.61 7.35 -5.78
C GLY A 73 17.71 8.49 -5.31
N VAL A 74 16.87 8.25 -4.31
CA VAL A 74 16.01 9.30 -3.72
C VAL A 74 16.86 10.40 -3.09
N LEU A 75 17.90 10.05 -2.34
CA LEU A 75 18.82 11.04 -1.74
C LEU A 75 19.54 11.87 -2.82
N PHE A 76 19.93 11.26 -3.94
CA PHE A 76 20.57 11.97 -5.04
C PHE A 76 19.60 12.93 -5.74
N GLU A 77 18.38 12.47 -6.02
CA GLU A 77 17.32 13.23 -6.70
C GLU A 77 16.83 14.42 -5.87
N PHE A 78 16.42 14.16 -4.62
CA PHE A 78 15.78 15.17 -3.78
C PHE A 78 16.78 15.91 -2.88
N ARG A 79 18.05 15.49 -2.82
CA ARG A 79 19.10 15.99 -1.91
C ARG A 79 18.77 15.84 -0.41
N THR A 80 17.70 15.13 -0.09
CA THR A 80 17.22 14.86 1.27
C THR A 80 16.39 13.58 1.26
N LEU A 81 16.34 12.89 2.40
CA LEU A 81 15.38 11.81 2.64
C LEU A 81 14.15 12.30 3.41
N PHE A 82 14.18 13.53 3.90
CA PHE A 82 13.14 14.15 4.69
C PHE A 82 12.47 15.27 3.90
N GLY A 83 11.15 15.32 3.97
CA GLY A 83 10.33 16.27 3.22
C GLY A 83 9.15 15.57 2.58
N ARG A 84 8.18 16.34 2.08
CA ARG A 84 6.98 15.79 1.46
C ARG A 84 7.32 14.88 0.30
N ASP A 85 8.01 15.40 -0.71
CA ASP A 85 8.18 14.69 -2.00
C ASP A 85 9.15 13.50 -1.86
N ALA A 86 10.27 13.68 -1.14
CA ALA A 86 11.21 12.60 -0.81
C ALA A 86 10.56 11.51 0.06
N GLY A 87 9.77 11.89 1.08
CA GLY A 87 9.07 10.93 1.95
C GLY A 87 8.02 10.12 1.19
N VAL A 88 7.27 10.76 0.28
CA VAL A 88 6.34 10.05 -0.61
C VAL A 88 7.09 9.07 -1.52
N ALA A 89 8.23 9.48 -2.09
CA ALA A 89 9.05 8.60 -2.93
C ALA A 89 9.55 7.37 -2.17
N MET A 90 10.04 7.57 -0.95
CA MET A 90 10.44 6.47 -0.07
C MET A 90 9.28 5.53 0.26
N LEU A 91 8.08 6.06 0.53
CA LEU A 91 6.90 5.23 0.78
C LEU A 91 6.52 4.37 -0.45
N VAL A 92 6.59 4.93 -1.66
CA VAL A 92 6.32 4.18 -2.91
C VAL A 92 7.36 3.08 -3.11
N VAL A 93 8.65 3.39 -2.92
CA VAL A 93 9.74 2.42 -2.99
C VAL A 93 9.55 1.30 -1.96
N PHE A 94 9.28 1.65 -0.71
CA PHE A 94 9.06 0.67 0.35
C PHE A 94 7.82 -0.17 0.11
N MET A 95 6.74 0.40 -0.39
CA MET A 95 5.55 -0.36 -0.79
C MET A 95 5.91 -1.42 -1.85
N ALA A 96 6.60 -1.02 -2.91
CA ALA A 96 6.99 -1.94 -3.98
C ALA A 96 7.92 -3.05 -3.46
N LEU A 97 8.95 -2.68 -2.70
CA LEU A 97 9.91 -3.65 -2.14
C LEU A 97 9.27 -4.56 -1.10
N LYS A 98 8.33 -4.06 -0.31
CA LYS A 98 7.66 -4.86 0.72
C LYS A 98 6.84 -6.00 0.13
N LEU A 99 6.33 -5.86 -1.10
CA LEU A 99 5.68 -6.96 -1.82
C LEU A 99 6.63 -8.14 -2.09
N LEU A 100 7.92 -7.88 -2.31
CA LEU A 100 8.95 -8.93 -2.45
C LEU A 100 9.33 -9.59 -1.11
N GLU A 101 8.82 -9.07 0.00
CA GLU A 101 9.04 -9.60 1.36
C GLU A 101 7.79 -10.24 1.96
N LEU A 102 6.73 -10.47 1.18
CA LEU A 102 5.47 -11.06 1.66
C LEU A 102 5.63 -12.54 2.09
N ARG A 103 6.18 -12.76 3.28
CA ARG A 103 6.41 -14.08 3.86
C ARG A 103 5.37 -14.47 4.91
N SER A 104 4.80 -13.48 5.58
CA SER A 104 3.90 -13.70 6.72
C SER A 104 2.71 -12.75 6.70
N ARG A 105 1.67 -13.05 7.50
CA ARG A 105 0.56 -12.13 7.72
C ARG A 105 1.02 -10.76 8.27
N ARG A 106 2.09 -10.73 9.07
CA ARG A 106 2.66 -9.48 9.58
C ARG A 106 3.18 -8.59 8.45
N ASP A 107 3.85 -9.18 7.46
CA ASP A 107 4.33 -8.43 6.29
C ASP A 107 3.16 -7.89 5.47
N ALA A 108 2.10 -8.67 5.32
CA ALA A 108 0.86 -8.22 4.67
C ALA A 108 0.20 -7.05 5.42
N THR A 109 0.15 -7.08 6.76
CA THR A 109 -0.34 -5.94 7.55
C THR A 109 0.51 -4.70 7.31
N VAL A 110 1.84 -4.83 7.22
CA VAL A 110 2.73 -3.69 6.91
C VAL A 110 2.43 -3.11 5.53
N VAL A 111 2.21 -3.96 4.51
CA VAL A 111 1.81 -3.50 3.16
C VAL A 111 0.49 -2.71 3.21
N ILE A 112 -0.51 -3.21 3.95
CA ILE A 112 -1.79 -2.52 4.11
C ILE A 112 -1.60 -1.17 4.81
N THR A 113 -0.80 -1.12 5.89
CA THR A 113 -0.48 0.11 6.60
C THR A 113 0.24 1.12 5.70
N LEU A 114 1.23 0.68 4.91
CA LEU A 114 1.90 1.52 3.90
C LEU A 114 0.89 2.06 2.88
N GLY A 115 -0.10 1.25 2.49
CA GLY A 115 -1.18 1.67 1.59
C GLY A 115 -2.00 2.80 2.19
N TYR A 116 -2.40 2.70 3.45
CA TYR A 116 -3.12 3.79 4.13
C TYR A 116 -2.28 5.07 4.24
N PHE A 117 -0.98 4.97 4.51
CA PHE A 117 -0.09 6.13 4.48
C PHE A 117 0.01 6.76 3.08
N LEU A 118 0.14 5.95 2.03
CA LEU A 118 0.16 6.45 0.66
C LEU A 118 -1.13 7.19 0.28
N LEU A 119 -2.30 6.70 0.70
CA LEU A 119 -3.57 7.43 0.49
C LEU A 119 -3.54 8.81 1.14
N LEU A 120 -3.03 8.92 2.37
CA LEU A 120 -2.89 10.20 3.06
C LEU A 120 -1.99 11.15 2.28
N THR A 121 -0.84 10.65 1.80
CA THR A 121 0.10 11.50 1.06
C THR A 121 -0.47 12.03 -0.26
N HIS A 122 -1.46 11.35 -0.84
CA HIS A 122 -2.06 11.79 -2.09
C HIS A 122 -2.85 13.09 -1.94
N TYR A 123 -3.46 13.32 -0.76
CA TYR A 123 -4.12 14.59 -0.43
C TYR A 123 -3.18 15.80 -0.36
N PHE A 124 -1.87 15.57 -0.31
CA PHE A 124 -0.90 16.68 -0.39
C PHE A 124 -0.75 17.24 -1.81
N TYR A 125 -1.19 16.50 -2.83
CA TYR A 125 -1.08 16.89 -4.24
C TYR A 125 -2.42 17.35 -4.82
N SER A 126 -3.52 16.64 -4.51
CA SER A 126 -4.84 16.97 -5.06
C SER A 126 -5.95 16.76 -4.04
N GLN A 127 -6.83 17.76 -3.93
CA GLN A 127 -8.05 17.73 -3.11
C GLN A 127 -9.32 17.76 -3.98
N SER A 128 -9.20 17.32 -5.23
CA SER A 128 -10.32 17.31 -6.18
C SER A 128 -11.35 16.21 -5.83
N ILE A 129 -12.59 16.39 -6.28
CA ILE A 129 -13.66 15.40 -6.10
C ILE A 129 -13.29 14.04 -6.73
N PRO A 130 -12.78 13.96 -7.98
CA PRO A 130 -12.36 12.69 -8.58
C PRO A 130 -11.28 11.97 -7.76
N THR A 131 -10.30 12.72 -7.25
CA THR A 131 -9.28 12.19 -6.35
C THR A 131 -9.91 11.61 -5.08
N GLY A 132 -10.85 12.32 -4.46
CA GLY A 132 -11.57 11.83 -3.28
C GLY A 132 -12.30 10.52 -3.53
N LEU A 133 -12.98 10.38 -4.68
CA LEU A 133 -13.66 9.13 -5.05
C LEU A 133 -12.67 7.97 -5.25
N TRP A 134 -11.53 8.23 -5.90
CA TRP A 134 -10.48 7.22 -6.05
C TRP A 134 -9.91 6.77 -4.71
N LEU A 135 -9.60 7.72 -3.83
CA LEU A 135 -9.04 7.43 -2.51
C LEU A 135 -10.05 6.67 -1.62
N LEU A 136 -11.35 6.99 -1.71
CA LEU A 136 -12.40 6.22 -1.02
C LEU A 136 -12.49 4.78 -1.55
N ALA A 137 -12.40 4.58 -2.87
CA ALA A 137 -12.39 3.24 -3.45
C ALA A 137 -11.15 2.43 -3.01
N ALA A 138 -9.96 3.05 -3.04
CA ALA A 138 -8.72 2.42 -2.61
C ALA A 138 -8.71 2.14 -1.09
N MET A 139 -9.28 3.03 -0.27
CA MET A 139 -9.48 2.84 1.17
C MET A 139 -10.39 1.63 1.44
N THR A 140 -11.49 1.51 0.68
CA THR A 140 -12.40 0.38 0.77
C THR A 140 -11.69 -0.92 0.38
N LEU A 141 -10.86 -0.89 -0.66
CA LEU A 141 -10.07 -2.04 -1.10
C LEU A 141 -9.02 -2.47 -0.06
N LEU A 142 -8.29 -1.53 0.55
CA LEU A 142 -7.36 -1.82 1.66
C LEU A 142 -8.09 -2.44 2.84
N THR A 143 -9.24 -1.87 3.20
CA THR A 143 -10.08 -2.37 4.31
C THR A 143 -10.60 -3.77 4.01
N ALA A 144 -11.05 -4.03 2.78
CA ALA A 144 -11.46 -5.36 2.34
C ALA A 144 -10.29 -6.35 2.36
N THR A 145 -9.09 -5.90 1.96
CA THR A 145 -7.86 -6.70 2.01
C THR A 145 -7.50 -7.06 3.46
N LEU A 146 -7.65 -6.12 4.39
CA LEU A 146 -7.44 -6.34 5.82
C LEU A 146 -8.45 -7.33 6.41
N ILE A 147 -9.73 -7.20 6.05
CA ILE A 147 -10.78 -8.14 6.43
C ILE A 147 -10.46 -9.53 5.87
N ARG A 148 -10.07 -9.63 4.59
CA ARG A 148 -9.74 -10.91 3.94
C ARG A 148 -8.53 -11.58 4.60
N LEU A 149 -7.52 -10.80 4.99
CA LEU A 149 -6.32 -11.30 5.65
C LEU A 149 -6.64 -11.97 7.00
N HIS A 150 -7.63 -11.46 7.74
CA HIS A 150 -8.00 -11.94 9.07
C HIS A 150 -9.23 -12.86 9.09
N GLY A 151 -10.10 -12.79 8.07
CA GLY A 151 -11.34 -13.56 7.96
C GLY A 151 -11.15 -15.00 7.46
N GLY A 152 -9.97 -15.33 6.94
CA GLY A 152 -9.62 -16.68 6.50
C GLY A 152 -10.27 -17.14 5.19
N PRO A 153 -10.05 -18.41 4.79
CA PRO A 153 -10.41 -18.92 3.45
C PRO A 153 -11.92 -19.02 3.19
N ALA A 154 -12.73 -19.10 4.25
CA ALA A 154 -14.19 -19.22 4.15
C ALA A 154 -14.89 -17.88 3.83
N SER A 155 -14.17 -16.76 3.83
CA SER A 155 -14.78 -15.45 3.55
C SER A 155 -15.07 -15.28 2.06
N SER A 156 -16.36 -15.12 1.72
CA SER A 156 -16.77 -14.76 0.37
C SER A 156 -16.23 -13.39 -0.04
N THR A 157 -15.70 -13.28 -1.26
CA THR A 157 -15.21 -12.02 -1.83
C THR A 157 -16.27 -10.93 -1.80
N ALA A 158 -17.52 -11.25 -2.18
CA ALA A 158 -18.62 -10.29 -2.19
C ALA A 158 -19.01 -9.84 -0.77
N ALA A 159 -19.03 -10.77 0.19
CA ALA A 159 -19.30 -10.43 1.59
C ALA A 159 -18.21 -9.53 2.19
N THR A 160 -16.94 -9.80 1.85
CA THR A 160 -15.79 -9.00 2.28
C THR A 160 -15.87 -7.57 1.74
N LEU A 161 -16.14 -7.39 0.43
CA LEU A 161 -16.32 -6.07 -0.17
C LEU A 161 -17.50 -5.33 0.45
N ARG A 162 -18.64 -6.01 0.61
CA ARG A 162 -19.83 -5.41 1.21
C ARG A 162 -19.55 -4.93 2.63
N TYR A 163 -18.88 -5.74 3.44
CA TYR A 163 -18.54 -5.37 4.80
C TYR A 163 -17.56 -4.21 4.86
N ALA A 164 -16.51 -4.20 4.03
CA ALA A 164 -15.58 -3.07 3.92
C ALA A 164 -16.28 -1.77 3.49
N GLY A 165 -17.20 -1.86 2.52
CA GLY A 165 -18.00 -0.73 2.07
C GLY A 165 -18.92 -0.20 3.17
N LEU A 166 -19.57 -1.08 3.94
CA LEU A 166 -20.39 -0.69 5.09
C LEU A 166 -19.56 0.01 6.17
N LEU A 167 -18.37 -0.51 6.51
CA LEU A 167 -17.47 0.16 7.46
C LEU A 167 -17.03 1.55 6.97
N THR A 168 -16.73 1.66 5.68
CA THR A 168 -16.34 2.94 5.07
C THR A 168 -17.52 3.94 5.08
N LEU A 169 -18.73 3.47 4.79
CA LEU A 169 -19.94 4.27 4.86
C LEU A 169 -20.26 4.73 6.29
N GLN A 170 -20.09 3.84 7.27
CA GLN A 170 -20.24 4.15 8.70
C GLN A 170 -19.18 5.14 9.21
N ALA A 171 -18.05 5.28 8.52
CA ALA A 171 -17.04 6.29 8.84
C ALA A 171 -17.43 7.71 8.37
N ILE A 172 -18.38 7.85 7.44
CA ILE A 172 -18.81 9.15 6.90
C ILE A 172 -19.38 10.08 7.99
N PRO A 173 -20.28 9.64 8.88
CA PRO A 173 -20.75 10.48 9.99
C PRO A 173 -19.61 11.04 10.85
N PHE A 174 -18.63 10.20 11.20
CA PHE A 174 -17.46 10.63 11.96
C PHE A 174 -16.61 11.63 11.17
N MET A 175 -16.41 11.39 9.88
CA MET A 175 -15.74 12.33 8.98
C MET A 175 -16.45 13.69 8.97
N LEU A 176 -17.78 13.73 8.87
CA LEU A 176 -18.55 14.98 8.87
C LEU A 176 -18.44 15.73 10.19
N VAL A 177 -18.52 15.01 11.32
CA VAL A 177 -18.33 15.60 12.65
C VAL A 177 -16.92 16.19 12.78
N LEU A 178 -15.88 15.43 12.40
CA LEU A 178 -14.49 15.92 12.46
C LEU A 178 -14.27 17.09 11.50
N TYR A 179 -14.87 17.07 10.30
CA TYR A 179 -14.77 18.17 9.35
C TYR A 179 -15.42 19.46 9.87
N LEU A 180 -16.56 19.35 10.58
CA LEU A 180 -17.23 20.50 11.16
C LEU A 180 -16.48 21.05 12.39
N LEU A 181 -15.94 20.17 13.23
CA LEU A 181 -15.20 20.55 14.44
C LEU A 181 -13.77 21.05 14.13
N PHE A 182 -13.15 20.50 13.09
CA PHE A 182 -11.80 20.83 12.62
C PHE A 182 -11.88 21.19 11.13
N PRO A 183 -12.49 22.33 10.79
CA PRO A 183 -12.56 22.76 9.40
C PRO A 183 -11.13 22.91 8.85
N ARG A 184 -10.89 22.33 7.67
CA ARG A 184 -9.61 22.47 6.99
C ARG A 184 -9.30 23.96 6.85
N VAL A 185 -8.19 24.40 7.44
CA VAL A 185 -7.66 25.73 7.16
C VAL A 185 -7.22 25.70 5.70
N ALA A 186 -7.76 26.59 4.87
CA ALA A 186 -7.23 26.75 3.52
C ALA A 186 -5.77 27.23 3.69
N GLY A 187 -4.83 26.39 3.29
CA GLY A 187 -3.41 26.74 3.20
C GLY A 187 -3.14 27.57 1.97
#